data_AF-A0A8J7DAJ1-F1
#
_entry.id   AF-A0A8J7DAJ1-F1
#
_cell.length_a   1.000
_cell.length_b   1.000
_cell.length_c   1.000
_cell.angle_alpha   90.00
_cell.angle_beta   90.00
_cell.angle_gamma   90.00
#
_symmetry.space_group_name_H-M   'P 1'
#
loop_
_entity.id
_entity.type
_entity.pdbx_description
1 polymer ?
#
loop_
_entity_poly.entity_id
_entity_poly.type
_entity_poly.pdbx_seq_one_letter_code
_entity_poly.pdbx_strand_id
1 'polypeptide(L)'
;MNAVLPRFLKSTYRKEPLITILITMGLVDALIGGLDDSWSLFAFGLGTAGIALGLKLWRIQQRRPLPEEPVVQHYLPSRSSSPPLPMLSVSKKKPPL
;
A
#
# COMPACT_ATOMS: atom_id res chain seq x y z
N MET A 1 16.00 -14.13 4.28
CA MET A 1 15.76 -13.23 5.43
C MET A 1 14.40 -12.56 5.21
N ASN A 2 13.48 -12.65 6.17
CA ASN A 2 12.04 -12.39 5.97
C ASN A 2 11.70 -10.92 5.66
N ALA A 3 11.82 -10.51 4.40
CA ALA A 3 11.38 -9.19 3.90
C ALA A 3 9.84 -9.02 3.85
N VAL A 4 9.12 -10.08 4.16
CA VAL A 4 7.66 -10.17 4.07
C VAL A 4 6.99 -9.33 5.17
N LEU A 5 7.51 -9.41 6.39
CA LEU A 5 6.99 -8.74 7.60
C LEU A 5 7.01 -7.20 7.50
N PRO A 6 8.14 -6.55 7.13
CA PRO A 6 8.16 -5.09 6.96
C PRO A 6 7.26 -4.62 5.80
N ARG A 7 7.13 -5.42 4.73
CA ARG A 7 6.26 -5.10 3.59
C ARG A 7 4.77 -5.19 3.95
N PHE A 8 4.40 -6.17 4.76
CA PHE A 8 3.05 -6.25 5.34
C PHE A 8 2.76 -5.09 6.27
N LEU A 9 3.67 -4.76 7.20
CA LEU A 9 3.47 -3.65 8.12
C LEU A 9 3.23 -2.32 7.38
N LYS A 10 4.04 -2.06 6.36
CA LYS A 10 3.93 -0.84 5.53
C LYS A 10 2.64 -0.82 4.70
N SER A 11 2.20 -1.96 4.18
CA SER A 11 0.96 -2.10 3.41
C SER A 11 -0.28 -1.97 4.29
N THR A 12 -0.30 -2.62 5.45
CA THR A 12 -1.42 -2.60 6.40
C THR A 12 -1.58 -1.22 7.02
N TYR A 13 -0.48 -0.53 7.37
CA TYR A 13 -0.53 0.84 7.87
C TYR A 13 -1.15 1.82 6.85
N ARG A 14 -0.83 1.65 5.56
CA ARG A 14 -1.35 2.53 4.49
C ARG A 14 -2.80 2.24 4.12
N LYS A 15 -3.25 0.98 4.24
CA LYS A 15 -4.61 0.58 3.85
C LYS A 15 -5.62 0.71 4.99
N GLU A 16 -5.23 0.45 6.24
CA GLU A 16 -6.14 0.30 7.39
C GLU A 16 -5.55 0.89 8.69
N PRO A 17 -5.32 2.21 8.75
CA PRO A 17 -4.69 2.87 9.90
C PRO A 17 -5.49 2.70 11.19
N LEU A 18 -6.83 2.83 11.13
CA LEU A 18 -7.71 2.72 12.30
C LEU A 18 -7.65 1.35 12.98
N ILE A 19 -7.70 0.27 12.20
CA ILE A 19 -7.68 -1.11 12.73
C ILE A 19 -6.33 -1.38 13.40
N THR A 20 -5.24 -0.91 12.81
CA THR A 20 -3.89 -1.09 13.37
C THR A 20 -3.75 -0.36 14.71
N ILE A 21 -4.21 0.89 14.79
CA ILE A 21 -4.21 1.68 16.03
C ILE A 21 -5.04 1.00 17.12
N LEU A 22 -6.23 0.49 16.76
CA LEU A 22 -7.12 -0.17 17.71
C LEU A 22 -6.51 -1.46 18.28
N ILE A 23 -5.85 -2.26 17.44
CA ILE A 23 -5.13 -3.46 17.87
C ILE A 23 -3.98 -3.09 18.81
N THR A 24 -3.18 -2.07 18.47
CA THR A 24 -2.07 -1.65 19.33
C THR A 24 -2.56 -1.12 20.67
N MET A 25 -3.63 -0.33 20.68
CA MET A 25 -4.21 0.20 21.90
C MET A 25 -4.76 -0.93 22.79
N GLY A 26 -5.52 -1.87 22.22
CA GLY A 26 -6.04 -3.02 22.98
C GLY A 26 -4.93 -3.94 23.51
N LEU A 27 -3.84 -4.12 22.75
CA LEU A 27 -2.68 -4.90 23.22
C LEU A 27 -1.97 -4.20 24.38
N VAL A 28 -1.81 -2.88 24.31
CA VAL A 28 -1.21 -2.08 25.39
C VAL A 28 -2.09 -2.13 26.64
N ASP A 29 -3.40 -1.93 26.50
CA ASP A 29 -4.35 -2.00 27.63
C ASP A 29 -4.38 -3.39 28.29
N ALA A 30 -4.29 -4.46 27.48
CA ALA A 30 -4.21 -5.82 27.99
C ALA A 30 -2.90 -6.09 28.74
N LEU A 31 -1.77 -5.58 28.23
CA LEU A 31 -0.48 -5.72 28.90
C LEU A 31 -0.47 -4.94 30.22
N ILE A 32 -0.91 -3.68 30.23
CA ILE A 32 -1.00 -2.87 31.45
C ILE A 32 -1.93 -3.55 32.45
N GLY A 33 -3.12 -3.97 32.01
CA GLY A 33 -4.09 -4.63 32.88
C GLY A 33 -3.59 -5.95 33.47
N GLY A 34 -2.82 -6.73 32.69
CA GLY A 34 -2.20 -7.98 33.15
C GLY A 34 -1.00 -7.76 34.08
N LEU A 35 -0.26 -6.66 33.93
CA LEU A 35 0.85 -6.31 34.82
C LEU A 35 0.37 -5.74 36.16
N ASP A 36 -0.73 -4.98 36.16
CA ASP A 36 -1.31 -4.35 37.36
C ASP A 36 -2.40 -5.20 38.05
N ASP A 37 -2.57 -6.48 37.66
CA ASP A 37 -3.60 -7.41 38.16
C ASP A 37 -5.04 -6.86 38.06
N SER A 38 -5.25 -5.93 37.12
CA SER A 38 -6.53 -5.28 36.90
C SER A 38 -7.32 -5.99 35.80
N TRP A 39 -8.20 -6.89 36.25
CA TRP A 39 -9.02 -7.74 35.39
C TRP A 39 -9.86 -6.94 34.37
N SER A 40 -10.34 -5.75 34.75
CA SER A 40 -11.14 -4.89 33.87
C SER A 40 -10.35 -4.34 32.69
N LEU A 41 -9.13 -3.84 32.92
CA LEU A 41 -8.24 -3.35 31.86
C LEU A 41 -7.76 -4.49 30.97
N PHE A 42 -7.44 -5.64 31.58
CA PHE A 42 -7.07 -6.83 30.83
C PHE A 42 -8.19 -7.28 29.88
N ALA A 43 -9.41 -7.46 30.39
CA ALA A 43 -10.56 -7.86 29.59
C ALA A 43 -10.94 -6.80 28.54
N PHE A 44 -10.82 -5.52 28.86
CA PHE A 44 -11.07 -4.42 27.94
C PHE A 44 -10.06 -4.39 26.79
N GLY A 45 -8.77 -4.56 27.09
CA GLY A 45 -7.71 -4.66 26.09
C GLY A 45 -7.88 -5.88 25.18
N LEU A 46 -8.16 -7.05 25.77
CA LEU A 46 -8.41 -8.29 25.03
C LEU A 46 -9.65 -8.18 24.14
N GLY A 47 -10.72 -7.59 24.65
CA GLY A 47 -11.96 -7.35 23.91
C GLY A 47 -11.74 -6.40 22.74
N THR A 48 -11.05 -5.28 22.98
CA THR A 48 -10.76 -4.27 21.94
C THR A 48 -9.86 -4.84 20.84
N ALA A 49 -8.78 -5.55 21.22
CA ALA A 49 -7.89 -6.21 20.27
C ALA A 49 -8.61 -7.32 19.49
N GLY A 50 -9.45 -8.12 20.15
CA GLY A 50 -10.26 -9.18 19.55
C GLY A 50 -11.27 -8.65 18.53
N ILE A 51 -12.01 -7.59 18.88
CA ILE A 51 -12.95 -6.92 17.97
C ILE A 51 -12.21 -6.36 16.75
N ALA A 52 -11.08 -5.69 16.97
CA ALA A 52 -10.27 -5.14 15.89
C ALA A 52 -9.73 -6.22 14.94
N LEU A 53 -9.28 -7.36 15.49
CA LEU A 53 -8.87 -8.52 14.69
C LEU A 53 -10.05 -9.12 13.91
N GLY A 54 -11.21 -9.26 14.55
CA GLY A 54 -12.43 -9.75 13.90
C GLY A 54 -12.83 -8.88 12.72
N LEU A 55 -12.83 -7.55 12.90
CA LEU A 55 -13.10 -6.59 11.82
C LEU A 55 -12.06 -6.66 10.70
N LYS A 56 -10.78 -6.84 11.04
CA LYS A 56 -9.71 -7.04 10.05
C LYS A 56 -9.95 -8.29 9.21
N LEU A 57 -10.23 -9.42 9.86
CA LEU A 57 -10.49 -10.69 9.19
C LEU A 57 -11.75 -10.62 8.32
N TRP A 58 -12.81 -9.99 8.83
CA TRP A 58 -14.03 -9.73 8.08
C TRP A 58 -13.76 -8.89 6.83
N ARG A 59 -12.98 -7.80 6.95
CA ARG A 59 -12.59 -6.97 5.80
C ARG A 59 -11.73 -7.73 4.79
N ILE A 60 -10.82 -8.59 5.24
CA ILE A 60 -10.00 -9.42 4.36
C ILE A 60 -10.89 -10.40 3.58
N GLN A 61 -11.90 -11.00 4.23
CA GLN A 61 -12.87 -11.88 3.55
C GLN A 61 -13.76 -11.11 2.57
N GLN A 62 -14.19 -9.89 2.93
CA GLN A 62 -14.99 -9.05 2.03
C GLN A 62 -14.19 -8.46 0.87
N ARG A 63 -12.88 -8.25 1.05
CA ARG A 63 -11.95 -8.01 -0.07
C ARG A 63 -11.76 -9.30 -0.86
N ARG A 64 -12.81 -9.70 -1.58
CA ARG A 64 -12.69 -10.54 -2.77
C ARG A 64 -11.53 -9.97 -3.60
N PRO A 65 -10.63 -10.79 -4.19
CA PRO A 65 -9.58 -10.26 -5.06
C PRO A 65 -10.28 -9.55 -6.22
N LEU A 66 -10.47 -8.24 -6.09
CA LEU A 66 -10.76 -7.39 -7.23
C LEU A 66 -9.57 -7.62 -8.16
N PRO A 67 -9.80 -7.93 -9.45
CA PRO A 67 -8.73 -7.94 -10.43
C PRO A 67 -7.93 -6.67 -10.22
N GLU A 68 -6.64 -6.85 -9.97
CA GLU A 68 -5.68 -5.77 -9.81
C GLU A 68 -5.97 -4.76 -10.92
N GLU A 69 -6.38 -3.54 -10.55
CA GLU A 69 -6.75 -2.51 -11.52
C GLU A 69 -5.68 -2.53 -12.60
N PRO A 70 -6.05 -2.78 -13.87
CA PRO A 70 -5.07 -2.99 -14.91
C PRO A 70 -4.19 -1.76 -14.89
N VAL A 71 -2.93 -1.94 -14.49
CA VAL A 71 -1.89 -0.92 -14.62
C VAL A 71 -2.12 -0.35 -16.00
N VAL A 72 -2.51 0.92 -16.10
CA VAL A 72 -2.88 1.53 -17.37
C VAL A 72 -1.59 1.53 -18.19
N GLN A 73 -1.35 0.43 -18.88
CA GLN A 73 -0.25 0.27 -19.79
C GLN A 73 -0.64 1.18 -20.94
N HIS A 74 -0.08 2.38 -20.90
CA HIS A 74 -0.17 3.32 -22.00
C HIS A 74 0.62 2.68 -23.13
N TYR A 75 -0.04 1.80 -23.89
CA TYR A 75 0.54 1.19 -25.06
C TYR A 75 0.85 2.32 -26.04
N LEU A 76 2.13 2.54 -26.30
CA LEU A 76 2.52 3.25 -27.50
C LEU A 76 1.91 2.48 -28.68
N PRO A 77 1.32 3.15 -29.68
CA PRO A 77 0.85 2.47 -30.87
C PRO A 77 2.03 1.69 -31.47
N SER A 78 1.81 0.41 -31.82
CA SER A 78 2.83 -0.48 -32.40
C SER A 78 3.50 0.09 -33.66
N ARG A 79 2.92 1.14 -34.22
CA ARG A 79 3.41 1.88 -35.37
C ARG A 79 3.58 3.35 -34.99
N SER A 80 4.81 3.82 -35.03
CA SER A 80 5.10 5.25 -34.99
C SER A 80 4.45 5.92 -36.21
N SER A 81 3.42 6.73 -35.97
CA SER A 81 2.65 7.46 -36.98
C SER A 81 3.19 8.87 -37.24
N SER A 82 4.45 9.13 -36.89
CA SER A 82 5.12 10.38 -37.24
C SER A 82 5.49 10.36 -38.73
N PRO A 83 4.93 11.26 -39.57
CA PRO A 83 5.40 11.44 -40.94
C PRO A 83 6.90 11.81 -40.93
N PRO A 84 7.68 11.37 -41.95
CA PRO A 84 9.10 11.66 -42.01
C PRO A 84 9.32 13.17 -41.92
N LEU A 85 10.14 13.58 -40.94
CA LEU A 85 10.46 14.97 -40.72
C LEU A 85 11.04 15.59 -41.99
N PRO A 86 10.63 16.81 -42.38
CA PRO A 86 11.15 17.46 -43.57
C PRO A 86 12.66 17.62 -43.45
N MET A 87 13.36 17.24 -44.51
CA MET A 87 14.82 17.24 -44.55
C MET A 87 15.32 18.69 -44.47
N LEU A 88 15.90 19.07 -43.33
CA LEU A 88 16.56 20.37 -43.15
C LEU A 88 17.81 20.39 -44.04
N SER A 89 17.68 21.00 -45.23
CA SER A 89 18.82 21.28 -46.10
C SER A 89 19.71 22.32 -45.43
N VAL A 90 20.75 21.87 -44.75
CA VAL A 90 21.79 22.77 -44.24
C VAL A 90 22.54 23.30 -45.46
N SER A 91 22.27 24.55 -45.84
CA SER A 91 23.01 25.24 -46.89
C SER A 91 24.48 25.28 -46.47
N LYS A 92 25.31 24.44 -47.10
CA LYS A 92 26.77 24.44 -46.90
C LYS A 92 27.30 25.80 -47.36
N LYS A 93 27.50 26.71 -46.40
CA LYS A 93 28.21 27.97 -46.61
C LYS A 93 29.63 27.62 -47.07
N LYS A 94 30.00 28.04 -48.28
CA LYS A 94 31.34 27.81 -48.84
C LYS A 94 32.39 28.44 -47.92
N PRO A 95 33.50 27.74 -47.61
CA PRO A 95 34.60 28.34 -46.88
C PRO A 95 35.24 29.45 -47.75
N PRO A 96 35.66 30.57 -47.13
CA PRO A 96 36.34 31.65 -47.84
C PRO A 96 37.72 31.17 -48.35
N LEU A 97 38.06 31.61 -49.56
CA LEU A 97 39.34 31.41 -50.25
C LEU A 97 40.49 32.09 -49.50
#